data_AF-A0A193SBQ8-F1
#
_entry.id   AF-A0A193SBQ8-F1
#
_cell.length_a   1.000
_cell.length_b   1.000
_cell.length_c   1.000
_cell.angle_alpha   90.00
_cell.angle_beta   90.00
_cell.angle_gamma   90.00
#
_symmetry.space_group_name_H-M   'P 1'
#
loop_
_entity.id
_entity.type
_entity.pdbx_description
1 polymer ?
#
loop_
_entity_poly.entity_id
_entity_poly.type
_entity_poly.pdbx_seq_one_letter_code
_entity_poly.pdbx_strand_id
1 'polypeptide(L)'
;MWQVGSTCYSTKAQALGAAASAQTGVVVPHGGGSATVSVGSVTDTSITYVFTPVDGAPAFSQVLTLDPVPCGLLGPSEGLELAWMVALVWVSAWGMAILGRYVQSQWRGSDGE
;
A
#
# COMPACT_ATOMS: atom_id res chain seq x y z
N MET A 1 -11.53 7.52 -12.10
CA MET A 1 -10.12 7.67 -11.70
C MET A 1 -9.76 6.48 -10.83
N TRP A 2 -8.61 5.84 -11.07
CA TRP A 2 -8.24 4.53 -10.54
C TRP A 2 -6.82 4.57 -9.96
N GLN A 3 -6.57 3.85 -8.88
CA GLN A 3 -5.33 3.97 -8.11
C GLN A 3 -4.47 2.71 -8.19
N VAL A 4 -3.17 2.92 -8.32
CA VAL A 4 -2.12 1.92 -8.13
C VAL A 4 -1.05 2.54 -7.25
N GLY A 5 -0.76 1.91 -6.11
CA GLY A 5 0.05 2.54 -5.06
C GLY A 5 -0.63 3.84 -4.58
N SER A 6 0.10 4.95 -4.58
CA SER A 6 -0.42 6.29 -4.23
C SER A 6 -0.78 7.15 -5.45
N THR A 7 -0.62 6.65 -6.68
CA THR A 7 -0.85 7.42 -7.91
C THR A 7 -2.19 7.10 -8.54
N CYS A 8 -2.89 8.14 -9.00
CA CYS A 8 -4.20 8.01 -9.63
C CYS A 8 -4.15 8.27 -11.14
N TYR A 9 -4.83 7.40 -11.88
CA TYR A 9 -4.90 7.38 -13.33
C TYR A 9 -6.32 7.59 -13.81
N SER A 10 -6.47 8.11 -15.03
CA SER A 10 -7.78 8.44 -15.59
C SER A 10 -8.60 7.18 -15.92
N THR A 11 -7.95 6.14 -16.45
CA THR A 11 -8.59 4.88 -16.88
C THR A 11 -8.02 3.66 -16.14
N LYS A 12 -8.78 2.55 -16.12
CA LYS A 12 -8.35 1.28 -15.51
C LYS A 12 -7.12 0.70 -16.22
N ALA A 13 -7.15 0.64 -17.55
CA ALA A 13 -6.01 0.21 -18.35
C ALA A 13 -4.73 1.04 -18.10
N GLN A 14 -4.82 2.35 -17.86
CA GLN A 14 -3.63 3.16 -17.51
C GLN A 14 -3.07 2.80 -16.14
N ALA A 15 -3.94 2.63 -15.14
CA ALA A 15 -3.56 2.16 -13.81
C ALA A 15 -2.88 0.79 -13.88
N LEU A 16 -3.51 -0.18 -14.53
CA LEU A 16 -2.94 -1.53 -14.71
C LEU A 16 -1.67 -1.51 -15.55
N GLY A 17 -1.56 -0.61 -16.54
CA GLY A 17 -0.34 -0.42 -17.32
C GLY A 17 0.83 0.04 -16.47
N ALA A 18 0.59 0.95 -15.51
CA ALA A 18 1.61 1.36 -14.55
C ALA A 18 2.01 0.21 -13.62
N ALA A 19 1.05 -0.57 -13.12
CA ALA A 19 1.32 -1.77 -12.32
C ALA A 19 2.13 -2.81 -13.10
N ALA A 20 1.79 -3.04 -14.38
CA ALA A 20 2.47 -3.98 -15.26
C ALA A 20 3.92 -3.55 -15.53
N SER A 21 4.13 -2.25 -15.74
CA SER A 21 5.45 -1.68 -16.02
C SER A 21 6.42 -1.86 -14.86
N ALA A 22 5.92 -1.89 -13.61
CA ALA A 22 6.75 -2.13 -12.44
C ALA A 22 7.36 -3.55 -12.38
N GLN A 23 6.80 -4.51 -13.15
CA GLN A 23 7.25 -5.90 -13.17
C GLN A 23 8.05 -6.26 -14.44
N THR A 24 8.07 -5.38 -15.44
CA THR A 24 8.82 -5.61 -16.68
C THR A 24 10.32 -5.64 -16.42
N GLY A 25 11.01 -6.62 -17.00
CA GLY A 25 12.46 -6.80 -16.88
C GLY A 25 12.91 -7.51 -15.61
N VAL A 26 11.98 -7.83 -14.69
CA VAL A 26 12.30 -8.65 -13.52
C VAL A 26 12.70 -10.06 -13.98
N VAL A 27 13.71 -10.63 -13.33
CA VAL A 27 14.15 -12.01 -13.53
C VAL A 27 13.60 -12.85 -12.40
N VAL A 28 12.78 -13.86 -12.72
CA VAL A 28 12.17 -14.76 -11.76
C VAL A 28 12.68 -16.19 -11.94
N PRO A 29 12.91 -16.95 -10.85
CA PRO A 29 13.23 -18.36 -10.96
C PRO A 29 12.00 -19.16 -11.43
N HIS A 30 12.17 -20.04 -12.41
CA HIS A 30 11.12 -20.90 -12.92
C HIS A 30 11.71 -22.23 -13.46
N GLY A 31 11.17 -23.37 -13.02
CA GLY A 31 11.53 -24.67 -13.57
C GLY A 31 13.01 -25.08 -13.45
N GLY A 32 13.73 -24.57 -12.45
CA GLY A 32 15.17 -24.81 -12.27
C GLY A 32 16.09 -23.85 -13.04
N GLY A 33 15.53 -22.96 -13.86
CA GLY A 33 16.21 -21.85 -14.51
C GLY A 33 15.65 -20.50 -14.07
N SER A 34 15.96 -19.45 -14.83
CA SER A 34 15.37 -18.12 -14.66
C SER A 34 14.66 -17.66 -15.92
N ALA A 35 13.69 -16.77 -15.77
CA ALA A 35 12.93 -16.19 -16.88
C ALA A 35 12.81 -14.68 -16.70
N THR A 36 12.95 -13.93 -17.79
CA THR A 36 12.69 -12.50 -17.83
C THR A 36 11.20 -12.24 -18.05
N VAL A 37 10.64 -11.31 -17.30
CA VAL A 37 9.23 -10.91 -17.41
C VAL A 37 9.09 -9.77 -18.40
N SER A 38 8.12 -9.88 -19.31
CA SER A 38 7.70 -8.81 -20.21
C SER A 38 6.17 -8.70 -20.23
N VAL A 39 5.65 -7.55 -20.63
CA VAL A 39 4.20 -7.32 -20.71
C VAL A 39 3.75 -7.61 -22.14
N GLY A 40 2.82 -8.56 -22.29
CA GLY A 40 2.21 -8.87 -23.58
C GLY A 40 1.01 -7.97 -23.87
N SER A 41 0.07 -7.86 -22.94
CA SER A 41 -1.11 -6.99 -23.09
C SER A 41 -1.66 -6.52 -21.74
N VAL A 42 -2.36 -5.39 -21.76
CA VAL A 42 -3.04 -4.82 -20.60
C VAL A 42 -4.47 -4.48 -21.01
N THR A 43 -5.44 -4.91 -20.21
CA THR A 43 -6.86 -4.57 -20.36
C THR A 43 -7.34 -3.83 -19.11
N ASP A 44 -8.64 -3.56 -19.00
CA ASP A 44 -9.21 -2.89 -17.82
C ASP A 44 -9.27 -3.79 -16.57
N THR A 45 -9.14 -5.12 -16.72
CA THR A 45 -9.26 -6.08 -15.61
C THR A 45 -8.18 -7.14 -15.59
N SER A 46 -7.25 -7.12 -16.55
CA SER A 46 -6.19 -8.12 -16.63
C SER A 46 -4.90 -7.59 -17.22
N ILE A 47 -3.79 -8.21 -16.81
CA ILE A 47 -2.46 -8.01 -17.35
C ILE A 47 -1.95 -9.38 -17.81
N THR A 48 -1.53 -9.47 -19.08
CA THR A 48 -0.87 -10.67 -19.61
C THR A 48 0.63 -10.46 -19.56
N TYR A 49 1.31 -11.25 -18.75
CA TYR A 49 2.77 -11.31 -18.73
C TYR A 49 3.27 -12.43 -19.62
N VAL A 50 4.39 -12.18 -20.29
CA VAL A 50 5.13 -13.16 -21.08
C VAL A 50 6.48 -13.37 -20.41
N PHE A 51 6.75 -14.62 -20.06
CA PHE A 51 7.99 -15.06 -19.43
C PHE A 51 8.86 -15.69 -20.50
N THR A 52 10.07 -15.17 -20.66
CA THR A 52 11.07 -15.72 -21.58
C THR A 52 12.18 -16.35 -20.75
N PRO A 53 12.26 -17.69 -20.69
CA PRO A 53 13.35 -18.39 -20.03
C PRO A 53 14.71 -18.00 -20.64
N VAL A 54 15.72 -17.75 -19.80
CA VAL A 54 17.08 -17.40 -20.28
C VAL A 54 17.88 -18.61 -20.75
N ASP A 55 17.44 -19.82 -20.42
CA ASP A 55 18.02 -21.09 -20.87
C ASP A 55 17.59 -21.47 -22.30
N GLY A 56 16.76 -20.64 -22.96
CA GLY A 56 16.28 -20.87 -24.32
C GLY A 56 15.06 -21.78 -24.42
N ALA A 57 14.45 -22.17 -23.30
CA ALA A 57 13.17 -22.86 -23.28
C ALA A 57 12.03 -21.98 -23.87
N PRO A 58 10.92 -22.57 -24.35
CA PRO A 58 9.85 -21.81 -24.96
C PRO A 58 9.23 -20.81 -23.97
N ALA A 59 8.92 -19.62 -24.46
CA ALA A 59 8.23 -18.61 -23.68
C ALA A 59 6.81 -19.09 -23.31
N PHE A 60 6.35 -18.68 -22.14
CA PHE A 60 4.99 -18.95 -21.66
C PHE A 60 4.34 -17.67 -21.16
N SER A 61 3.01 -17.63 -21.13
CA SER A 61 2.26 -16.47 -20.69
C SER A 61 1.43 -16.78 -19.45
N GLN A 62 1.27 -15.77 -18.60
CA GLN A 62 0.38 -15.81 -17.44
C GLN A 62 -0.54 -14.61 -17.48
N VAL A 63 -1.84 -14.88 -17.34
CA VAL A 63 -2.85 -13.83 -17.21
C VAL A 63 -3.12 -13.59 -15.73
N LEU A 64 -2.85 -12.38 -15.28
CA LEU A 64 -3.19 -11.91 -13.95
C LEU A 64 -4.47 -11.06 -14.05
N THR A 65 -5.55 -11.52 -13.42
CA THR A 65 -6.78 -10.74 -13.28
C THR A 65 -6.66 -9.84 -12.06
N LEU A 66 -6.75 -8.53 -12.26
CA LEU A 66 -6.67 -7.53 -11.20
C LEU A 66 -7.69 -6.43 -11.49
N ASP A 67 -8.59 -6.17 -10.54
CA ASP A 67 -9.50 -5.02 -10.64
C ASP A 67 -8.89 -3.83 -9.87
N PRO A 68 -8.52 -2.74 -10.55
CA PRO A 68 -7.94 -1.59 -9.87
C PRO A 68 -8.98 -0.94 -8.94
N VAL A 69 -8.54 -0.47 -7.78
CA VAL A 69 -9.41 0.21 -6.81
C VAL A 69 -9.65 1.66 -7.22
N PRO A 70 -10.82 2.25 -6.89
CA PRO A 70 -11.07 3.65 -7.16
C PRO A 70 -10.09 4.53 -6.37
N CYS A 71 -9.74 5.67 -6.95
CA CYS A 71 -8.78 6.61 -6.34
C CYS A 71 -9.30 7.17 -5.01
N GLY A 72 -8.39 7.30 -4.04
CA GLY A 72 -8.69 7.86 -2.72
C GLY A 72 -9.14 6.81 -1.70
N LEU A 73 -9.00 5.52 -2.01
CA LEU A 73 -9.08 4.50 -0.97
C LEU A 73 -7.82 4.56 -0.11
N LEU A 74 -8.01 4.67 1.20
CA LEU A 74 -6.94 4.49 2.17
C LEU A 74 -6.50 3.02 2.11
N GLY A 75 -5.26 2.79 1.69
CA GLY A 75 -4.60 1.51 1.87
C GLY A 75 -4.34 1.23 3.35
N PRO A 76 -4.02 -0.02 3.69
CA PRO A 76 -3.84 -0.44 5.08
C PRO A 76 -2.71 0.30 5.81
N SER A 77 -1.62 0.67 5.11
CA SER A 77 -0.53 1.45 5.70
C SER A 77 -0.93 2.89 5.99
N GLU A 78 -1.64 3.54 5.05
CA GLU A 78 -2.12 4.92 5.20
C GLU A 78 -3.19 4.99 6.31
N GLY A 79 -4.05 3.97 6.39
CA GLY A 79 -5.02 3.83 7.47
C GLY A 79 -4.36 3.68 8.85
N LEU A 80 -3.25 2.94 8.94
CA LEU A 80 -2.51 2.79 10.19
C LEU A 80 -1.84 4.11 10.63
N GLU A 81 -1.26 4.85 9.70
CA GLU A 81 -0.64 6.14 9.98
C GLU A 81 -1.67 7.15 10.54
N LEU A 82 -2.84 7.24 9.90
CA LEU A 82 -3.94 8.08 10.39
C LEU A 82 -4.44 7.62 11.77
N ALA A 83 -4.51 6.31 12.02
CA ALA A 83 -4.91 5.78 13.32
C ALA A 83 -3.95 6.21 14.45
N TRP A 84 -2.64 6.23 14.19
CA TRP A 84 -1.65 6.71 15.16
C TRP A 84 -1.79 8.19 15.46
N MET A 85 -2.08 9.02 14.47
CA MET A 85 -2.34 10.45 14.70
C MET A 85 -3.52 10.65 15.65
N VAL A 86 -4.63 9.92 15.43
CA VAL A 86 -5.81 9.96 16.31
C VAL A 86 -5.46 9.44 17.71
N ALA A 87 -4.70 8.35 17.82
CA ALA A 87 -4.27 7.79 19.10
C ALA A 87 -3.43 8.79 19.90
N LEU A 88 -2.48 9.50 19.27
CA LEU A 88 -1.64 10.49 19.93
C LEU A 88 -2.45 11.69 20.47
N VAL A 89 -3.48 12.13 19.72
CA VAL A 89 -4.39 13.19 20.19
C VAL A 89 -5.12 12.73 21.46
N TRP A 90 -5.62 11.50 21.50
CA TRP A 90 -6.30 10.99 22.68
C TRP A 90 -5.36 10.78 23.87
N VAL A 91 -4.17 10.23 23.64
CA VAL A 91 -3.16 10.06 24.68
C VAL A 91 -2.73 11.41 25.27
N SER A 92 -2.52 12.42 24.44
CA SER A 92 -2.15 13.76 24.92
C SER A 92 -3.28 14.44 25.69
N ALA A 93 -4.54 14.36 25.21
CA ALA A 93 -5.70 14.89 25.91
C ALA A 93 -5.89 14.23 27.30
N TRP A 94 -5.78 12.90 27.37
CA TRP A 94 -5.83 12.17 28.64
C TRP A 94 -4.66 12.51 29.55
N GLY A 95 -3.45 12.62 29.01
CA GLY A 95 -2.26 13.04 29.74
C GLY A 95 -2.45 14.40 30.41
N MET A 96 -2.97 15.39 29.67
CA MET A 96 -3.28 16.71 30.21
C MET A 96 -4.35 16.67 31.29
N ALA A 97 -5.42 15.88 31.10
CA ALA A 97 -6.47 15.74 32.11
C ALA A 97 -5.94 15.13 33.42
N ILE A 98 -5.08 14.11 33.33
CA ILE A 98 -4.46 13.47 34.50
C ILE A 98 -3.49 14.44 35.18
N LEU A 99 -2.63 15.13 34.42
CA LEU A 99 -1.71 16.14 34.96
C LEU A 99 -2.47 17.27 35.66
N GLY A 100 -3.56 17.77 35.06
CA GLY A 100 -4.42 18.77 35.68
C GLY A 100 -5.01 18.30 37.01
N ARG A 101 -5.51 17.06 37.07
CA ARG A 101 -6.02 16.46 38.32
C ARG A 101 -4.92 16.29 39.37
N TYR A 102 -3.73 15.85 38.95
CA TYR A 102 -2.59 15.71 39.85
C TYR A 102 -2.20 17.04 40.48
N VAL A 103 -2.05 18.09 39.67
CA VAL A 103 -1.74 19.45 40.15
C VAL A 103 -2.80 19.94 41.12
N GLN A 104 -4.10 19.81 40.79
CA GLN A 104 -5.18 20.21 41.69
C GLN A 104 -5.18 19.47 43.04
N SER A 105 -4.77 18.20 43.07
CA SER A 105 -4.66 17.43 44.31
C SER A 105 -3.54 17.94 45.23
N GLN A 106 -2.40 18.35 44.65
CA GLN A 106 -1.27 18.91 45.41
C GLN A 106 -1.63 20.27 46.02
N TRP A 107 -2.28 21.17 45.26
CA TRP A 107 -2.74 22.45 45.78
C TRP A 107 -3.73 22.28 46.93
N ARG A 108 -4.73 21.40 46.78
CA ARG A 108 -5.71 21.12 47.86
C ARG A 108 -5.09 20.49 49.11
N GLY A 109 -3.99 19.77 48.98
CA GLY A 109 -3.27 19.21 50.14
C GLY A 109 -2.48 20.26 50.91
N SER A 110 -1.97 21.29 50.23
CA SER A 110 -1.17 22.37 50.84
C SER A 110 -1.99 23.39 51.65
N ASP A 111 -3.29 23.53 51.36
CA ASP A 111 -4.17 24.49 52.05
C ASP A 111 -4.81 23.91 53.35
N GLY A 112 -4.50 22.66 53.70
CA GLY A 112 -5.11 21.91 54.80
C GLY A 112 -4.23 21.69 56.04
N GLU A 113 -3.00 22.22 56.05
CA GLU A 113 -2.07 22.21 57.20
C GLU A 113 -1.97 23.58 57.90
#